data_AF-A0A1W9HEN8-F1
#
_entry.id   AF-A0A1W9HEN8-F1
#
_cell.length_a   1.000
_cell.length_b   1.000
_cell.length_c   1.000
_cell.angle_alpha   90.00
_cell.angle_beta   90.00
_cell.angle_gamma   90.00
#
_symmetry.space_group_name_H-M   'P 1'
#
loop_
_entity.id
_entity.type
_entity.pdbx_description
1 polymer ?
#
loop_
_entity_poly.entity_id
_entity_poly.type
_entity_poly.pdbx_seq_one_letter_code
_entity_poly.pdbx_strand_id
1 'polypeptide(L)'
;MNRMLVVVGGGLICGILFYPGLLAWGQVMGDEAEMNRLYDKAEEAIANGDPEGAAMSSGRAALMASQLAKQAQQVSVVQLLKGNEALFRGHEQAYRALALFKRAGGQPPASTGVCRSIDSARQEIRRAVDLLAIDVTSLPTAEQVRQAQRWHDVATGWVKMVAGLVNDFQCGSAAPP
;
A
#
# COMPACT_ATOMS: atom_id res chain seq x y z
N MET A 1 72.78 -29.22 25.26
CA MET A 1 72.47 -28.06 26.15
C MET A 1 71.12 -27.50 25.76
N ASN A 2 70.26 -27.35 26.78
CA ASN A 2 68.88 -26.89 26.75
C ASN A 2 68.62 -25.64 25.91
N ARG A 3 67.46 -25.60 25.23
CA ARG A 3 66.35 -24.72 25.64
C ARG A 3 65.02 -25.12 25.01
N MET A 4 64.07 -25.43 25.91
CA MET A 4 62.63 -25.60 25.72
C MET A 4 61.95 -24.24 25.91
N LEU A 5 60.97 -23.87 25.06
CA LEU A 5 59.67 -23.24 25.40
C LEU A 5 58.89 -22.97 24.08
N VAL A 6 57.81 -23.70 23.75
CA VAL A 6 56.36 -23.54 24.11
C VAL A 6 55.53 -22.73 23.09
N VAL A 7 54.77 -23.50 22.28
CA VAL A 7 53.39 -23.40 21.76
C VAL A 7 52.58 -22.10 21.98
N VAL A 8 51.99 -21.54 20.89
CA VAL A 8 50.59 -21.04 20.71
C VAL A 8 50.41 -20.87 19.19
N GLY A 9 49.37 -21.25 18.46
CA GLY A 9 48.08 -21.87 18.71
C GLY A 9 47.35 -21.83 17.34
N GLY A 10 46.92 -23.00 16.85
CA GLY A 10 46.11 -23.09 15.64
C GLY A 10 44.73 -22.48 15.87
N GLY A 11 44.22 -21.74 14.90
CA GLY A 11 42.93 -21.07 15.01
C GLY A 11 42.40 -20.66 13.64
N LEU A 12 41.81 -21.64 12.96
CA LEU A 12 40.81 -21.56 11.90
C LEU A 12 40.35 -20.12 11.54
N ILE A 13 40.92 -19.55 10.47
CA ILE A 13 40.33 -18.39 9.80
C ILE A 13 39.09 -18.92 9.07
N CYS A 14 37.95 -18.86 9.74
CA CYS A 14 36.64 -19.12 9.15
C CYS A 14 36.40 -18.01 8.13
N GLY A 15 36.77 -18.28 6.87
CA GLY A 15 36.41 -17.46 5.73
C GLY A 15 34.90 -17.46 5.61
N ILE A 16 34.25 -16.46 6.23
CA ILE A 16 32.84 -16.15 5.98
C ILE A 16 32.78 -15.69 4.53
N LEU A 17 32.51 -16.64 3.63
CA LEU A 17 32.01 -16.36 2.29
C LEU A 17 30.67 -15.64 2.47
N PHE A 18 30.74 -14.31 2.48
CA PHE A 18 29.60 -13.42 2.51
C PHE A 18 28.85 -13.61 1.20
N TYR A 19 27.85 -14.50 1.19
CA TYR A 19 26.92 -14.65 0.07
C TYR A 19 25.87 -13.53 0.17
N PRO A 20 25.90 -12.49 -0.69
CA PRO A 20 24.98 -11.34 -0.58
C PRO A 20 23.53 -11.65 -0.96
N GLY A 21 23.25 -12.87 -1.45
CA GLY A 21 21.96 -13.24 -2.01
C GLY A 21 20.84 -13.47 -1.00
N LEU A 22 21.13 -13.82 0.26
CA LEU A 22 20.09 -14.18 1.25
C LEU A 22 19.49 -12.97 1.98
N LEU A 23 20.22 -11.87 2.13
CA LEU A 23 19.76 -10.70 2.88
C LEU A 23 18.65 -9.91 2.13
N ALA A 24 18.66 -9.94 0.80
CA ALA A 24 17.71 -9.16 -0.02
C ALA A 24 16.26 -9.67 0.08
N TRP A 25 16.05 -10.98 0.23
CA TRP A 25 14.70 -11.58 0.26
C TRP A 25 13.97 -11.31 1.57
N GLY A 26 14.70 -11.24 2.69
CA GLY A 26 14.12 -10.92 4.00
C GLY A 26 13.62 -9.48 4.10
N GLN A 27 14.24 -8.54 3.37
CA GLN A 27 13.82 -7.14 3.36
C GLN A 27 12.50 -6.95 2.59
N VAL A 28 12.35 -7.57 1.41
CA VAL A 28 11.12 -7.45 0.59
C VAL A 28 9.91 -8.07 1.30
N MET A 29 10.08 -9.24 1.93
CA MET A 29 9.00 -9.87 2.71
C MET A 29 8.60 -9.03 3.92
N GLY A 30 9.56 -8.35 4.56
CA GLY A 30 9.29 -7.42 5.66
C GLY A 30 8.54 -6.17 5.19
N ASP A 31 8.92 -5.64 4.03
CA ASP A 31 8.30 -4.43 3.47
C ASP A 31 6.85 -4.69 3.03
N GLU A 32 6.57 -5.86 2.46
CA GLU A 32 5.20 -6.26 2.10
C GLU A 32 4.32 -6.48 3.35
N ALA A 33 4.87 -7.07 4.40
CA ALA A 33 4.16 -7.22 5.68
C ALA A 33 3.85 -5.85 6.32
N GLU A 34 4.78 -4.90 6.27
CA GLU A 34 4.56 -3.55 6.78
C GLU A 34 3.50 -2.80 5.95
N MET A 35 3.49 -2.98 4.61
CA MET A 35 2.43 -2.44 3.75
C MET A 35 1.04 -2.92 4.21
N ASN A 36 0.88 -4.23 4.44
CA ASN A 36 -0.38 -4.80 4.92
C ASN A 36 -0.75 -4.26 6.31
N ARG A 37 0.22 -4.17 7.23
CA ARG A 37 0.01 -3.59 8.56
C ARG A 37 -0.46 -2.14 8.51
N LEU A 38 0.08 -1.34 7.58
CA LEU A 38 -0.34 0.05 7.37
C LEU A 38 -1.77 0.15 6.83
N TYR A 39 -2.17 -0.78 5.96
CA TYR A 39 -3.57 -0.89 5.52
C TYR A 39 -4.49 -1.26 6.68
N ASP A 40 -4.16 -2.29 7.45
CA ASP A 40 -4.97 -2.71 8.60
C ASP A 40 -5.10 -1.58 9.63
N LYS A 41 -4.02 -0.82 9.86
CA LYS A 41 -4.05 0.39 10.69
C LYS A 41 -4.98 1.47 10.15
N ALA A 42 -5.08 1.60 8.83
CA ALA A 42 -6.02 2.55 8.23
C ALA A 42 -7.48 2.12 8.48
N GLU A 43 -7.77 0.82 8.32
CA GLU A 43 -9.09 0.24 8.57
C GLU A 43 -9.48 0.35 10.06
N GLU A 44 -8.53 0.13 10.97
CA GLU A 44 -8.75 0.34 12.41
C GLU A 44 -9.02 1.82 12.74
N ALA A 45 -8.25 2.74 12.15
CA ALA A 45 -8.45 4.17 12.38
C ALA A 45 -9.83 4.65 11.90
N ILE A 46 -10.28 4.22 10.71
CA ILE A 46 -11.61 4.58 10.23
C ILE A 46 -12.72 3.95 11.07
N ALA A 47 -12.55 2.70 11.52
CA ALA A 47 -13.50 2.04 12.44
C ALA A 47 -13.62 2.79 13.77
N ASN A 48 -12.54 3.42 14.24
CA ASN A 48 -12.52 4.27 15.43
C ASN A 48 -12.98 5.72 15.17
N GLY A 49 -13.46 6.04 13.97
CA GLY A 49 -13.97 7.37 13.62
C GLY A 49 -12.89 8.44 13.39
N ASP A 50 -11.66 8.01 13.11
CA ASP A 50 -10.50 8.84 12.78
C ASP A 50 -10.14 8.74 11.27
N PRO A 51 -10.85 9.49 10.40
CA PRO A 51 -10.55 9.52 8.98
C PRO A 51 -9.19 10.17 8.67
N GLU A 52 -8.63 11.01 9.55
CA GLU A 52 -7.31 11.61 9.30
C GLU A 52 -6.20 10.57 9.50
N GLY A 53 -6.26 9.81 10.60
CA GLY A 53 -5.36 8.69 10.87
C GLY A 53 -5.47 7.60 9.80
N ALA A 54 -6.67 7.34 9.30
CA ALA A 54 -6.91 6.41 8.20
C ALA A 54 -6.26 6.89 6.90
N ALA A 55 -6.41 8.17 6.55
CA ALA A 55 -5.79 8.78 5.38
C ALA A 55 -4.26 8.70 5.45
N MET A 56 -3.68 9.05 6.60
CA MET A 56 -2.22 8.99 6.80
C MET A 56 -1.66 7.57 6.66
N SER A 57 -2.33 6.58 7.25
CA SER A 57 -1.88 5.18 7.22
C SER A 57 -2.01 4.60 5.80
N SER A 58 -3.12 4.89 5.11
CA SER A 58 -3.30 4.53 3.70
C SER A 58 -2.26 5.17 2.79
N GLY A 59 -1.97 6.46 2.97
CA GLY A 59 -0.95 7.16 2.18
C GLY A 59 0.46 6.57 2.38
N ARG A 60 0.78 6.11 3.60
CA ARG A 60 2.03 5.39 3.87
C ARG A 60 2.05 4.01 3.20
N ALA A 61 0.96 3.27 3.24
CA ALA A 61 0.83 2.00 2.52
C ALA A 61 1.04 2.19 1.01
N ALA A 62 0.48 3.26 0.43
CA ALA A 62 0.67 3.59 -0.98
C ALA A 62 2.15 3.86 -1.33
N LEU A 63 2.85 4.63 -0.50
CA LEU A 63 4.28 4.87 -0.68
C LEU A 63 5.10 3.58 -0.61
N MET A 64 4.74 2.68 0.32
CA MET A 64 5.40 1.38 0.45
C MET A 64 5.16 0.49 -0.77
N ALA A 65 3.92 0.42 -1.26
CA ALA A 65 3.59 -0.30 -2.50
C ALA A 65 4.38 0.25 -3.70
N SER A 66 4.49 1.57 -3.82
CA SER A 66 5.27 2.23 -4.88
C SER A 66 6.78 1.91 -4.77
N GLN A 67 7.32 1.87 -3.55
CA GLN A 67 8.70 1.50 -3.27
C GLN A 67 8.97 0.05 -3.69
N LEU A 68 8.11 -0.88 -3.27
CA LEU A 68 8.19 -2.30 -3.61
C LEU A 68 8.10 -2.50 -5.13
N ALA A 69 7.20 -1.76 -5.82
CA ALA A 69 7.05 -1.85 -7.27
C ALA A 69 8.33 -1.49 -8.04
N LYS A 70 9.16 -0.59 -7.49
CA LYS A 70 10.47 -0.23 -8.08
C LYS A 70 11.53 -1.31 -7.88
N GLN A 71 11.39 -2.14 -6.85
CA GLN A 71 12.31 -3.21 -6.52
C GLN A 71 11.94 -4.54 -7.18
N ALA A 72 10.67 -4.72 -7.56
CA ALA A 72 10.17 -5.92 -8.21
C ALA A 72 10.77 -6.10 -9.62
N GLN A 73 11.20 -7.32 -9.92
CA GLN A 73 11.79 -7.66 -11.22
C GLN A 73 10.78 -8.20 -12.23
N GLN A 74 9.67 -8.79 -11.75
CA GLN A 74 8.66 -9.42 -12.60
C GLN A 74 7.55 -8.44 -12.92
N VAL A 75 7.16 -8.35 -14.20
CA VAL A 75 6.14 -7.40 -14.68
C VAL A 75 4.80 -7.58 -13.98
N SER A 76 4.36 -8.82 -13.77
CA SER A 76 3.10 -9.14 -13.08
C SER A 76 3.11 -8.68 -11.62
N VAL A 77 4.25 -8.82 -10.92
CA VAL A 77 4.43 -8.34 -9.55
C VAL A 77 4.49 -6.81 -9.50
N VAL A 78 5.16 -6.17 -10.46
CA VAL A 78 5.15 -4.69 -10.60
C VAL A 78 3.73 -4.18 -10.81
N GLN A 79 2.94 -4.86 -11.65
CA GLN A 79 1.55 -4.51 -11.90
C GLN A 79 0.69 -4.65 -10.64
N LEU A 80 0.84 -5.76 -9.89
CA LEU A 80 0.17 -5.98 -8.60
C LEU A 80 0.46 -4.85 -7.62
N LEU A 81 1.73 -4.51 -7.44
CA LEU A 81 2.14 -3.47 -6.50
C LEU A 81 1.70 -2.06 -6.93
N LYS A 82 1.68 -1.77 -8.25
CA LYS A 82 1.07 -0.53 -8.77
C LYS A 82 -0.44 -0.48 -8.57
N GLY A 83 -1.11 -1.62 -8.67
CA GLY A 83 -2.53 -1.77 -8.33
C GLY A 83 -2.79 -1.45 -6.85
N ASN A 84 -1.97 -2.00 -5.95
CA ASN A 84 -2.03 -1.71 -4.51
C ASN A 84 -1.74 -0.22 -4.23
N GLU A 85 -0.75 0.37 -4.89
CA GLU A 85 -0.46 1.80 -4.77
C GLU A 85 -1.69 2.64 -5.12
N ALA A 86 -2.29 2.40 -6.30
CA ALA A 86 -3.49 3.12 -6.73
C ALA A 86 -4.66 2.92 -5.76
N LEU A 87 -4.87 1.69 -5.27
CA LEU A 87 -5.92 1.39 -4.29
C LEU A 87 -5.75 2.23 -3.01
N PHE A 88 -4.55 2.21 -2.44
CA PHE A 88 -4.25 2.92 -1.19
C PHE A 88 -4.24 4.45 -1.37
N ARG A 89 -3.87 4.96 -2.56
CA ARG A 89 -4.08 6.37 -2.92
C ARG A 89 -5.56 6.71 -2.97
N GLY A 90 -6.38 5.84 -3.54
CA GLY A 90 -7.83 5.96 -3.52
C GLY A 90 -8.39 6.10 -2.10
N HIS A 91 -7.97 5.21 -1.20
CA HIS A 91 -8.35 5.27 0.22
C HIS A 91 -7.86 6.55 0.91
N GLU A 92 -6.60 6.94 0.70
CA GLU A 92 -6.04 8.20 1.24
C GLU A 92 -6.94 9.39 0.88
N GLN A 93 -7.32 9.51 -0.39
CA GLN A 93 -8.14 10.62 -0.87
C GLN A 93 -9.57 10.54 -0.32
N ALA A 94 -10.19 9.36 -0.29
CA ALA A 94 -11.53 9.20 0.26
C ALA A 94 -11.57 9.56 1.76
N TYR A 95 -10.61 9.04 2.54
CA TYR A 95 -10.51 9.33 3.97
C TYR A 95 -10.18 10.81 4.24
N ARG A 96 -9.31 11.43 3.44
CA ARG A 96 -9.07 12.88 3.51
C ARG A 96 -10.35 13.66 3.24
N ALA A 97 -11.13 13.27 2.24
CA ALA A 97 -12.41 13.91 1.95
C ALA A 97 -13.38 13.82 3.13
N LEU A 98 -13.50 12.64 3.77
CA LEU A 98 -14.30 12.46 4.98
C LEU A 98 -13.82 13.38 6.13
N ALA A 99 -12.52 13.43 6.36
CA ALA A 99 -11.94 14.27 7.41
C ALA A 99 -12.19 15.76 7.17
N LEU A 100 -12.08 16.22 5.93
CA LEU A 100 -12.37 17.59 5.53
C LEU A 100 -13.86 17.92 5.67
N PHE A 101 -14.73 17.02 5.23
CA PHE A 101 -16.18 17.20 5.34
C PHE A 101 -16.64 17.27 6.80
N LYS A 102 -16.12 16.38 7.66
CA LYS A 102 -16.37 16.39 9.11
C LYS A 102 -15.91 17.70 9.74
N ARG A 103 -14.71 18.19 9.39
CA ARG A 103 -14.17 19.47 9.89
C ARG A 103 -15.00 20.68 9.44
N ALA A 104 -15.64 20.61 8.28
CA ALA A 104 -16.52 21.65 7.75
C ALA A 104 -17.95 21.61 8.31
N GLY A 105 -18.25 20.72 9.27
CA GLY A 105 -19.58 20.60 9.88
C GLY A 105 -20.49 19.54 9.26
N GLY A 106 -20.01 18.79 8.26
CA GLY A 106 -20.69 17.61 7.73
C GLY A 106 -22.02 17.88 7.02
N GLN A 107 -22.22 19.10 6.51
CA GLN A 107 -23.44 19.48 5.80
C GLN A 107 -23.19 19.47 4.28
N PRO A 108 -23.96 18.71 3.48
CA PRO A 108 -23.92 18.82 2.03
C PRO A 108 -24.66 20.11 1.56
N PRO A 109 -24.30 20.67 0.39
CA PRO A 109 -23.24 20.20 -0.51
C PRO A 109 -21.85 20.43 0.07
N ALA A 110 -20.97 19.45 -0.14
CA ALA A 110 -19.60 19.55 0.32
C ALA A 110 -18.83 20.63 -0.45
N SER A 111 -17.73 21.11 0.16
CA SER A 111 -16.87 22.10 -0.49
C SER A 111 -16.17 21.54 -1.73
N THR A 112 -15.74 22.42 -2.64
CA THR A 112 -14.98 22.04 -3.84
C THR A 112 -13.73 21.22 -3.51
N GLY A 113 -13.08 21.48 -2.38
CA GLY A 113 -11.91 20.72 -1.92
C GLY A 113 -12.25 19.27 -1.56
N VAL A 114 -13.36 19.07 -0.85
CA VAL A 114 -13.87 17.72 -0.52
C VAL A 114 -14.24 16.97 -1.80
N CYS A 115 -15.02 17.59 -2.69
CA CYS A 115 -15.44 16.93 -3.92
C CYS A 115 -14.28 16.64 -4.88
N ARG A 116 -13.27 17.51 -4.95
CA ARG A 116 -12.03 17.22 -5.71
C ARG A 116 -11.31 16.00 -5.14
N SER A 117 -11.23 15.88 -3.82
CA SER A 117 -10.59 14.73 -3.18
C SER A 117 -11.37 13.44 -3.45
N ILE A 118 -12.71 13.47 -3.43
CA ILE A 118 -13.54 12.31 -3.84
C ILE A 118 -13.34 11.95 -5.31
N ASP A 119 -13.22 12.94 -6.19
CA ASP A 119 -12.96 12.67 -7.60
C ASP A 119 -11.58 12.02 -7.81
N SER A 120 -10.54 12.51 -7.13
CA SER A 120 -9.23 11.86 -7.11
C SER A 120 -9.31 10.43 -6.58
N ALA A 121 -10.08 10.19 -5.51
CA ALA A 121 -10.30 8.84 -4.98
C ALA A 121 -10.93 7.93 -6.05
N ARG A 122 -11.97 8.43 -6.74
CA ARG A 122 -12.67 7.69 -7.80
C ARG A 122 -11.75 7.30 -8.95
N GLN A 123 -10.87 8.20 -9.37
CA GLN A 123 -9.92 7.95 -10.45
C GLN A 123 -8.90 6.87 -10.06
N GLU A 124 -8.31 6.99 -8.86
CA GLU A 124 -7.31 6.04 -8.38
C GLU A 124 -7.91 4.65 -8.09
N ILE A 125 -9.12 4.57 -7.53
CA ILE A 125 -9.80 3.27 -7.32
C ILE A 125 -10.10 2.58 -8.65
N ARG A 126 -10.57 3.31 -9.67
CA ARG A 126 -10.79 2.71 -11.01
C ARG A 126 -9.49 2.21 -11.62
N ARG A 127 -8.44 3.03 -11.55
CA ARG A 127 -7.10 2.63 -11.98
C ARG A 127 -6.60 1.39 -11.24
N ALA A 128 -6.89 1.27 -9.94
CA ALA A 128 -6.56 0.10 -9.16
C ALA A 128 -7.28 -1.16 -9.67
N VAL A 129 -8.58 -1.07 -9.94
CA VAL A 129 -9.35 -2.18 -10.54
C VAL A 129 -8.71 -2.63 -11.86
N ASP A 130 -8.41 -1.70 -12.75
CA ASP A 130 -7.81 -2.01 -14.05
C ASP A 130 -6.43 -2.67 -13.91
N LEU A 131 -5.60 -2.18 -12.99
CA LEU A 131 -4.27 -2.73 -12.73
C LEU A 131 -4.35 -4.11 -12.05
N LEU A 132 -5.30 -4.32 -11.16
CA LEU A 132 -5.48 -5.56 -10.38
C LEU A 132 -6.22 -6.66 -11.14
N ALA A 133 -6.75 -6.37 -12.33
CA ALA A 133 -7.25 -7.36 -13.29
C ALA A 133 -6.10 -8.14 -13.97
N ILE A 134 -5.20 -8.68 -13.15
CA ILE A 134 -3.99 -9.39 -13.55
C ILE A 134 -4.34 -10.82 -13.96
N ASP A 135 -3.71 -11.33 -15.00
CA ASP A 135 -3.69 -12.77 -15.26
C ASP A 135 -2.95 -13.48 -14.11
N VAL A 136 -3.70 -14.09 -13.20
CA VAL A 136 -3.16 -14.75 -12.01
C VAL A 136 -2.18 -15.88 -12.32
N THR A 137 -2.21 -16.45 -13.52
CA THR A 137 -1.25 -17.49 -13.94
C THR A 137 0.16 -16.93 -14.16
N SER A 138 0.27 -15.61 -14.35
CA SER A 138 1.54 -14.89 -14.51
C SER A 138 2.22 -14.53 -13.18
N LEU A 139 1.60 -14.82 -12.03
CA LEU A 139 2.14 -14.54 -10.72
C LEU A 139 2.99 -15.72 -10.22
N PRO A 140 4.20 -15.47 -9.68
CA PRO A 140 5.15 -16.54 -9.38
C PRO A 140 4.82 -17.34 -8.12
N THR A 141 3.96 -16.85 -7.22
CA THR A 141 3.62 -17.54 -5.97
C THR A 141 2.12 -17.56 -5.71
N ALA A 142 1.64 -18.61 -5.02
CA ALA A 142 0.24 -18.73 -4.61
C ALA A 142 -0.21 -17.63 -3.64
N GLU A 143 0.73 -17.06 -2.86
CA GLU A 143 0.42 -15.92 -1.99
C GLU A 143 0.09 -14.67 -2.80
N GLN A 144 0.88 -14.36 -3.82
CA GLN A 144 0.60 -13.21 -4.70
C GLN A 144 -0.71 -13.38 -5.47
N VAL A 145 -1.07 -14.61 -5.85
CA VAL A 145 -2.39 -14.89 -6.45
C VAL A 145 -3.52 -14.53 -5.49
N ARG A 146 -3.44 -14.99 -4.23
CA ARG A 146 -4.43 -14.63 -3.19
C ARG A 146 -4.48 -13.13 -2.95
N GLN A 147 -3.32 -12.49 -2.92
CA GLN A 147 -3.20 -11.06 -2.71
C GLN A 147 -3.84 -10.26 -3.85
N ALA A 148 -3.57 -10.63 -5.11
CA ALA A 148 -4.17 -10.01 -6.27
C ALA A 148 -5.69 -10.11 -6.25
N GLN A 149 -6.23 -11.30 -5.95
CA GLN A 149 -7.68 -11.52 -5.81
C GLN A 149 -8.27 -10.67 -4.69
N ARG A 150 -7.68 -10.70 -3.50
CA ARG A 150 -8.13 -9.90 -2.35
C ARG A 150 -8.19 -8.42 -2.69
N TRP A 151 -7.11 -7.86 -3.26
CA TRP A 151 -7.08 -6.43 -3.54
C TRP A 151 -7.99 -6.03 -4.68
N HIS A 152 -8.17 -6.89 -5.69
CA HIS A 152 -9.16 -6.65 -6.73
C HIS A 152 -10.58 -6.60 -6.14
N ASP A 153 -10.92 -7.52 -5.24
CA ASP A 153 -12.23 -7.55 -4.57
C ASP A 153 -12.44 -6.30 -3.69
N VAL A 154 -11.41 -5.89 -2.95
CA VAL A 154 -11.45 -4.63 -2.17
C VAL A 154 -11.65 -3.44 -3.12
N ALA A 155 -10.85 -3.31 -4.18
CA ALA A 155 -10.92 -2.19 -5.12
C ALA A 155 -12.30 -2.10 -5.79
N THR A 156 -12.87 -3.21 -6.24
CA THR A 156 -14.20 -3.25 -6.84
C THR A 156 -15.31 -2.90 -5.84
N GLY A 157 -15.19 -3.31 -4.58
CA GLY A 157 -16.07 -2.87 -3.50
C GLY A 157 -16.02 -1.35 -3.30
N TRP A 158 -14.80 -0.79 -3.32
CA TRP A 158 -14.57 0.64 -3.15
C TRP A 158 -15.11 1.51 -4.30
N VAL A 159 -15.27 0.97 -5.51
CA VAL A 159 -15.96 1.70 -6.60
C VAL A 159 -17.37 2.12 -6.16
N LYS A 160 -18.10 1.22 -5.50
CA LYS A 160 -19.45 1.52 -5.00
C LYS A 160 -19.41 2.49 -3.83
N MET A 161 -18.46 2.31 -2.91
CA MET A 161 -18.31 3.20 -1.74
C MET A 161 -18.03 4.65 -2.18
N VAL A 162 -17.08 4.86 -3.09
CA VAL A 162 -16.77 6.22 -3.58
C VAL A 162 -17.93 6.82 -4.36
N ALA A 163 -18.67 6.02 -5.14
CA ALA A 163 -19.89 6.49 -5.79
C ALA A 163 -20.96 6.91 -4.78
N GLY A 164 -21.09 6.19 -3.66
CA GLY A 164 -21.92 6.59 -2.52
C GLY A 164 -21.50 7.95 -1.96
N LEU A 165 -20.20 8.13 -1.67
CA LEU A 165 -19.67 9.41 -1.18
C LEU A 165 -19.97 10.59 -2.13
N VAL A 166 -19.88 10.40 -3.44
CA VAL A 166 -20.27 11.44 -4.43
C VAL A 166 -21.71 11.88 -4.23
N ASN A 167 -22.63 10.94 -4.02
CA ASN A 167 -24.05 11.22 -3.83
C ASN A 167 -24.32 11.84 -2.45
N ASP A 168 -23.78 11.22 -1.40
CA ASP A 168 -23.99 11.63 0.00
C ASP A 168 -23.48 13.05 0.25
N PHE A 169 -22.33 13.39 -0.36
CA PHE A 169 -21.71 14.70 -0.19
C PHE A 169 -22.23 15.71 -1.22
N GLN A 170 -23.16 15.28 -2.09
CA GLN A 170 -23.73 16.07 -3.18
C GLN A 170 -22.65 16.71 -4.05
N CYS A 171 -21.65 15.92 -4.41
CA CYS A 171 -20.60 16.29 -5.36
C CYS A 171 -21.15 16.20 -6.80
N GLY A 172 -22.19 16.98 -7.09
CA GLY A 172 -22.66 17.27 -8.44
C GLY A 172 -21.95 18.53 -8.94
N SER A 173 -21.39 18.45 -10.16
CA SER A 173 -20.61 19.50 -10.84
C SER A 173 -20.73 20.89 -10.22
N ALA A 174 -19.78 21.26 -9.35
CA ALA A 174 -19.53 22.66 -9.05
C ALA A 174 -19.33 23.36 -10.40
N ALA A 175 -20.15 24.39 -10.65
CA ALA A 175 -20.13 25.20 -11.85
C ALA A 175 -18.70 25.57 -12.26
N PRO A 176 -18.37 25.57 -13.57
CA PRO A 176 -17.14 26.21 -14.00
C PRO A 176 -17.18 27.69 -13.58
N PRO A 177 -16.03 28.32 -13.30
CA PRO A 177 -15.97 29.75 -13.04
C PRO A 177 -16.58 30.57 -14.18
#